data_AF-A0A8S3V404-F1
#
_entry.id   AF-A0A8S3V404-F1
#
_cell.length_a   1.000
_cell.length_b   1.000
_cell.length_c   1.000
_cell.angle_alpha   90.00
_cell.angle_beta   90.00
_cell.angle_gamma   90.00
#
_symmetry.space_group_name_H-M   'P 1'
#
loop_
_entity.id
_entity.type
_entity.pdbx_description
1 polymer ?
#
loop_
_entity_poly.entity_id
_entity_poly.type
_entity_poly.pdbx_seq_one_letter_code
_entity_poly.pdbx_strand_id
1 'polypeptide(L)'
;MASPRKTRSSKSPSRRRSTSSSRSTRSRSRSRSRSRGRSVRSKRSISPAKSTPAKTSPPKSTKRPATPAAGKVKREDRAVTPTRRSTRLVNKTLPEKEKQPVEFPMMEEPEKVRIGMTRSREFGGAIGSFFMVLGLPAGVLGLNILCSQNKCGVQMPKISTNWQTYLDKEAALIYVGWFLFQAFLYMLPIGKVVNGQPLKSGHRLQYRCNGFFALIVSLMAFTGAVYMKYPIQIVHTKFIQLITSGIIFSFVLSLLLYIKARRGPNASLAPGGNTGNFLYDFFIGHELNPRIGSFDLKFFCELRPGLIGWLMINLVFLTEAYQKNNGVLPPGLTMVVVFQALYVADALWFEDAILTTMDIIHDGFGFMLVFGDLVWVPFLYCLQTKFLAENDVHLFWYCLAAIGVLNFIGYFMFRGINSQKNEFRKNPYNPTLSHLETIPTTIGNRLLVSGWWGLCRKPNYLGDIIMSIAWSLPCGFSTPIVWFYPIYFTILLIHRQRRDEQVCAKKYKASWDRYCERVPYRIFPKIY
;
A
#
# COMPACT_ATOMS: atom_id res chain seq x y z
N MET A 1 37.09 -34.32 -52.07
CA MET A 1 38.21 -33.96 -52.99
C MET A 1 38.50 -32.47 -52.85
N ALA A 2 39.68 -32.00 -53.23
CA ALA A 2 40.19 -30.66 -52.86
C ALA A 2 40.75 -29.87 -54.07
N SER A 3 40.96 -28.57 -53.84
CA SER A 3 41.75 -27.63 -54.68
C SER A 3 41.15 -27.18 -56.03
N PRO A 4 41.59 -26.04 -56.61
CA PRO A 4 42.16 -24.85 -55.96
C PRO A 4 41.76 -23.47 -56.57
N ARG A 5 42.05 -22.39 -55.80
CA ARG A 5 42.48 -21.04 -56.23
C ARG A 5 41.79 -20.33 -57.42
N LYS A 6 41.39 -19.07 -57.15
CA LYS A 6 42.10 -17.90 -57.72
C LYS A 6 41.92 -16.63 -56.89
N THR A 7 42.91 -15.74 -56.95
CA THR A 7 43.02 -14.50 -56.18
C THR A 7 43.05 -13.29 -57.12
N ARG A 8 42.53 -12.14 -56.66
CA ARG A 8 43.11 -10.81 -56.96
C ARG A 8 42.62 -9.75 -55.97
N SER A 9 43.29 -8.60 -55.96
CA SER A 9 43.30 -7.68 -54.84
C SER A 9 43.00 -6.22 -55.22
N SER A 10 42.71 -5.42 -54.18
CA SER A 10 43.12 -4.02 -54.03
C SER A 10 42.76 -2.99 -55.12
N LYS A 11 41.96 -1.97 -54.75
CA LYS A 11 42.34 -0.57 -54.94
C LYS A 11 41.53 0.44 -54.11
N SER A 12 42.29 1.29 -53.42
CA SER A 12 41.98 2.61 -52.85
C SER A 12 43.26 3.45 -53.03
N PRO A 13 43.32 4.79 -52.77
CA PRO A 13 42.26 5.70 -52.30
C PRO A 13 42.08 6.97 -53.18
N SER A 14 41.16 7.85 -52.77
CA SER A 14 41.00 9.23 -53.27
C SER A 14 40.70 10.21 -52.11
N ARG A 15 40.54 11.52 -52.40
CA ARG A 15 40.36 12.58 -51.37
C ARG A 15 39.84 13.90 -51.99
N ARG A 16 39.25 14.78 -51.14
CA ARG A 16 38.81 16.20 -51.39
C ARG A 16 37.45 16.37 -52.12
N ARG A 17 36.66 17.44 -51.88
CA ARG A 17 36.74 18.52 -50.87
C ARG A 17 35.36 19.13 -50.50
N SER A 18 35.27 19.55 -49.24
CA SER A 18 34.43 20.59 -48.62
C SER A 18 33.60 21.57 -49.48
N THR A 19 32.38 21.86 -48.99
CA THR A 19 31.90 23.24 -48.76
C THR A 19 31.24 23.34 -47.38
N SER A 20 31.24 24.54 -46.79
CA SER A 20 30.80 24.81 -45.41
C SER A 20 29.76 25.92 -45.36
N SER A 21 28.85 25.88 -44.38
CA SER A 21 28.23 27.10 -43.88
C SER A 21 28.14 27.06 -42.35
N SER A 22 28.56 28.15 -41.71
CA SER A 22 28.49 28.35 -40.27
C SER A 22 28.12 29.80 -40.00
N ARG A 23 27.11 30.05 -39.16
CA ARG A 23 26.84 31.38 -38.62
C ARG A 23 26.72 31.32 -37.10
N SER A 24 27.80 31.76 -36.46
CA SER A 24 27.76 32.48 -35.18
C SER A 24 27.08 33.86 -35.41
N THR A 25 26.79 34.72 -34.43
CA THR A 25 26.99 34.71 -32.96
C THR A 25 26.00 35.72 -32.37
N ARG A 26 25.53 35.55 -31.12
CA ARG A 26 25.46 36.70 -30.19
C ARG A 26 25.30 36.29 -28.72
N SER A 27 26.39 36.42 -27.97
CA SER A 27 26.36 36.56 -26.52
C SER A 27 25.85 37.95 -26.11
N ARG A 28 25.13 38.05 -25.00
CA ARG A 28 24.91 39.34 -24.31
C ARG A 28 24.69 39.16 -22.80
N SER A 29 25.79 39.00 -22.07
CA SER A 29 25.82 39.20 -20.63
C SER A 29 25.68 40.69 -20.29
N ARG A 30 24.79 41.03 -19.36
CA ARG A 30 24.85 42.30 -18.60
C ARG A 30 24.40 42.04 -17.17
N SER A 31 25.06 42.73 -16.24
CA SER A 31 24.96 42.55 -14.80
C SER A 31 24.53 43.84 -14.08
N ARG A 32 24.29 43.74 -12.76
CA ARG A 32 24.21 44.81 -11.75
C ARG A 32 22.88 45.60 -11.59
N SER A 33 22.16 45.19 -10.54
CA SER A 33 22.02 45.98 -9.29
C SER A 33 20.78 46.86 -9.02
N ARG A 34 20.62 47.17 -7.72
CA ARG A 34 19.81 48.21 -7.07
C ARG A 34 18.30 48.01 -6.91
N SER A 35 17.97 47.33 -5.81
CA SER A 35 17.08 47.81 -4.74
C SER A 35 16.29 49.12 -4.96
N ARG A 36 14.96 49.04 -4.79
CA ARG A 36 14.11 50.07 -4.18
C ARG A 36 12.79 49.44 -3.74
N GLY A 37 12.35 49.72 -2.52
CA GLY A 37 11.01 49.37 -2.05
C GLY A 37 10.16 50.62 -1.82
N ARG A 38 8.83 50.51 -1.92
CA ARG A 38 7.90 51.41 -1.23
C ARG A 38 6.55 50.75 -0.99
N SER A 39 5.80 51.35 -0.08
CA SER A 39 4.60 50.85 0.59
C SER A 39 3.28 51.22 -0.09
N VAL A 40 2.27 50.38 0.12
CA VAL A 40 0.84 50.72 0.39
C VAL A 40 0.13 51.68 -0.59
N ARG A 41 -1.01 51.20 -1.14
CA ARG A 41 -2.21 52.05 -1.27
C ARG A 41 -3.49 51.28 -1.00
N SER A 42 -4.26 51.75 -0.03
CA SER A 42 -5.62 51.29 0.26
C SER A 42 -6.64 51.98 -0.64
N LYS A 43 -7.73 51.27 -0.98
CA LYS A 43 -9.03 51.89 -1.28
C LYS A 43 -10.17 51.04 -0.68
N ARG A 44 -10.94 51.64 0.23
CA ARG A 44 -12.32 51.25 0.53
C ARG A 44 -13.26 51.82 -0.55
N SER A 45 -14.42 51.19 -0.71
CA SER A 45 -15.65 51.82 -1.17
C SER A 45 -16.79 51.35 -0.26
N ILE A 46 -17.79 52.20 -0.01
CA ILE A 46 -18.87 51.99 0.95
C ILE A 46 -20.24 52.07 0.24
N SER A 47 -21.23 51.44 0.87
CA SER A 47 -22.65 51.28 0.51
C SER A 47 -23.39 52.52 0.00
N PRO A 48 -24.66 52.34 -0.41
CA PRO A 48 -25.73 52.81 0.47
C PRO A 48 -26.85 51.78 0.72
N ALA A 49 -27.78 52.12 1.61
CA ALA A 49 -28.95 51.30 1.97
C ALA A 49 -30.26 52.13 1.96
N LYS A 50 -31.40 51.43 1.90
CA LYS A 50 -32.80 51.92 2.01
C LYS A 50 -33.65 50.74 2.52
N SER A 51 -34.82 50.88 3.15
CA SER A 51 -35.43 51.90 4.04
C SER A 51 -36.80 51.32 4.48
N THR A 52 -37.26 51.58 5.71
CA THR A 52 -38.45 50.94 6.33
C THR A 52 -39.81 51.43 5.78
N PRO A 53 -40.94 50.76 6.12
CA PRO A 53 -41.85 51.33 7.13
C PRO A 53 -42.45 50.29 8.12
N ALA A 54 -43.25 50.74 9.11
CA ALA A 54 -43.64 49.96 10.29
C ALA A 54 -45.13 50.10 10.72
N LYS A 55 -45.59 49.19 11.61
CA LYS A 55 -46.87 49.14 12.37
C LYS A 55 -46.80 47.94 13.35
N THR A 56 -47.39 47.86 14.55
CA THR A 56 -48.15 48.81 15.40
C THR A 56 -47.93 48.45 16.91
N SER A 57 -48.73 48.97 17.86
CA SER A 57 -48.72 48.71 19.33
C SER A 57 -50.12 49.05 19.91
N PRO A 58 -50.40 49.14 21.24
CA PRO A 58 -49.73 48.68 22.47
C PRO A 58 -50.67 47.63 23.16
N PRO A 59 -51.06 47.64 24.47
CA PRO A 59 -50.46 48.00 25.78
C PRO A 59 -50.27 46.71 26.66
N LYS A 60 -50.29 46.58 28.00
CA LYS A 60 -50.57 47.38 29.25
C LYS A 60 -49.57 46.99 30.37
N SER A 61 -49.68 47.59 31.57
CA SER A 61 -48.87 47.29 32.78
C SER A 61 -49.64 47.53 34.09
N THR A 62 -49.37 46.79 35.18
CA THR A 62 -49.84 47.17 36.55
C THR A 62 -49.03 46.61 37.73
N LYS A 63 -48.42 47.54 38.49
CA LYS A 63 -48.25 47.62 39.97
C LYS A 63 -47.49 46.54 40.78
N ARG A 64 -47.05 46.98 41.97
CA ARG A 64 -46.21 46.35 43.03
C ARG A 64 -47.01 46.41 44.36
N PRO A 65 -46.71 45.61 45.41
CA PRO A 65 -45.57 45.86 46.31
C PRO A 65 -44.82 44.55 46.75
N ALA A 66 -44.03 44.59 47.82
CA ALA A 66 -43.30 43.45 48.42
C ALA A 66 -43.70 43.31 49.92
N THR A 67 -43.12 42.52 50.84
CA THR A 67 -41.79 41.86 51.06
C THR A 67 -41.98 40.85 52.25
N PRO A 68 -41.00 40.06 52.78
CA PRO A 68 -39.62 39.73 52.37
C PRO A 68 -39.25 38.21 52.43
N ALA A 69 -37.94 37.92 52.34
CA ALA A 69 -37.22 36.76 52.93
C ALA A 69 -37.46 35.31 52.44
N ALA A 70 -36.53 34.81 51.62
CA ALA A 70 -35.86 33.49 51.76
C ALA A 70 -34.62 33.43 50.84
N GLY A 71 -33.50 32.84 51.27
CA GLY A 71 -32.23 32.93 50.56
C GLY A 71 -31.75 31.64 49.88
N LYS A 72 -31.03 31.78 48.76
CA LYS A 72 -29.95 30.86 48.29
C LYS A 72 -29.15 31.51 47.16
N VAL A 73 -27.97 32.04 47.49
CA VAL A 73 -27.04 32.60 46.48
C VAL A 73 -26.33 31.44 45.78
N LYS A 74 -26.45 31.38 44.45
CA LYS A 74 -25.72 30.43 43.60
C LYS A 74 -24.35 31.05 43.29
N ARG A 75 -23.26 30.35 43.60
CA ARG A 75 -21.88 30.82 43.37
C ARG A 75 -21.42 30.38 41.98
N GLU A 76 -20.75 31.25 41.24
CA GLU A 76 -20.13 30.90 39.96
C GLU A 76 -18.72 30.36 40.17
N ASP A 77 -18.42 29.18 39.63
CA ASP A 77 -17.07 28.61 39.67
C ASP A 77 -16.21 29.15 38.53
N ARG A 78 -15.08 29.76 38.89
CA ARG A 78 -14.05 30.20 37.94
C ARG A 78 -13.13 29.03 37.60
N ALA A 79 -12.89 28.80 36.31
CA ALA A 79 -11.94 27.80 35.85
C ALA A 79 -10.50 28.13 36.31
N VAL A 80 -9.84 27.17 36.96
CA VAL A 80 -8.44 27.28 37.42
C VAL A 80 -7.55 26.39 36.56
N THR A 81 -6.47 26.95 36.02
CA THR A 81 -5.51 26.22 35.16
C THR A 81 -4.60 25.30 36.00
N PRO A 82 -4.39 24.03 35.62
CA PRO A 82 -3.64 23.08 36.44
C PRO A 82 -2.11 23.26 36.33
N THR A 83 -1.54 24.15 37.16
CA THR A 83 -0.08 24.16 37.39
C THR A 83 0.38 22.95 38.20
N ARG A 84 1.31 22.19 37.63
CA ARG A 84 1.93 20.97 38.19
C ARG A 84 2.60 21.20 39.56
N ARG A 85 1.88 20.97 40.66
CA ARG A 85 2.45 20.90 42.03
C ARG A 85 2.81 19.47 42.42
N SER A 86 3.85 19.32 43.24
CA SER A 86 4.33 18.02 43.73
C SER A 86 3.41 17.46 44.81
N THR A 87 3.09 16.16 44.73
CA THR A 87 2.30 15.41 45.72
C THR A 87 2.94 15.37 47.11
N ARG A 88 4.25 15.61 47.22
CA ARG A 88 5.01 15.51 48.48
C ARG A 88 4.63 16.57 49.54
N LEU A 89 3.85 17.59 49.18
CA LEU A 89 3.43 18.68 50.07
C LEU A 89 2.04 18.51 50.70
N VAL A 90 1.18 17.63 50.17
CA VAL A 90 -0.21 17.46 50.66
C VAL A 90 -0.26 16.56 51.90
N ASN A 91 0.57 15.52 51.96
CA ASN A 91 0.59 14.53 53.05
C ASN A 91 1.19 15.04 54.38
N LYS A 92 1.21 16.35 54.64
CA LYS A 92 1.81 16.94 55.85
C LYS A 92 0.90 17.88 56.65
N THR A 93 -0.39 18.00 56.28
CA THR A 93 -1.33 18.97 56.87
C THR A 93 -2.76 18.44 57.05
N LEU A 94 -2.93 17.14 57.34
CA LEU A 94 -4.23 16.54 57.69
C LEU A 94 -4.13 15.72 58.99
N PRO A 95 -5.10 15.82 59.92
CA PRO A 95 -5.08 15.13 61.21
C PRO A 95 -5.41 13.63 61.07
N GLU A 96 -4.92 12.83 62.02
CA GLU A 96 -4.75 11.39 61.83
C GLU A 96 -6.03 10.52 61.95
N LYS A 97 -7.21 11.11 62.10
CA LYS A 97 -8.46 10.39 62.42
C LYS A 97 -9.35 9.99 61.24
N GLU A 98 -9.03 10.36 60.00
CA GLU A 98 -9.74 9.91 58.80
C GLU A 98 -8.84 9.07 57.88
N LYS A 99 -8.40 7.91 58.39
CA LYS A 99 -7.77 6.85 57.59
C LYS A 99 -8.80 5.80 57.15
N GLN A 100 -9.86 6.23 56.47
CA GLN A 100 -10.63 5.29 55.66
C GLN A 100 -9.76 4.88 54.45
N PRO A 101 -9.73 3.60 54.05
CA PRO A 101 -9.10 3.22 52.80
C PRO A 101 -9.85 3.90 51.65
N VAL A 102 -9.13 4.64 50.81
CA VAL A 102 -9.71 5.14 49.57
C VAL A 102 -9.94 3.93 48.67
N GLU A 103 -11.17 3.45 48.61
CA GLU A 103 -11.61 2.59 47.53
C GLU A 103 -11.43 3.37 46.22
N PHE A 104 -10.39 3.02 45.49
CA PHE A 104 -10.32 3.37 44.08
C PHE A 104 -11.55 2.74 43.44
N PRO A 105 -12.44 3.51 42.77
CA PRO A 105 -13.49 2.89 41.98
C PRO A 105 -12.79 1.94 41.00
N MET A 106 -13.27 0.70 40.95
CA MET A 106 -12.76 -0.29 40.01
C MET A 106 -12.72 0.36 38.62
N MET A 107 -11.60 0.21 37.90
CA MET A 107 -11.52 0.71 36.53
C MET A 107 -12.71 0.16 35.76
N GLU A 108 -13.60 1.05 35.31
CA GLU A 108 -14.75 0.66 34.49
C GLU A 108 -14.24 -0.19 33.32
N GLU A 109 -14.94 -1.28 32.98
CA GLU A 109 -14.63 -2.01 31.74
C GLU A 109 -14.54 -1.00 30.60
N PRO A 110 -13.46 -0.97 29.81
CA PRO A 110 -13.21 0.09 28.86
C PRO A 110 -14.43 0.27 27.95
N GLU A 111 -15.08 1.43 28.08
CA GLU A 111 -16.42 1.71 27.57
C GLU A 111 -16.59 1.10 26.18
N LYS A 112 -17.52 0.15 26.02
CA LYS A 112 -17.57 -0.79 24.88
C LYS A 112 -17.70 -0.04 23.55
N VAL A 113 -16.55 0.33 22.96
CA VAL A 113 -16.42 1.31 21.88
C VAL A 113 -17.24 0.89 20.65
N ARG A 114 -18.47 1.37 20.56
CA ARG A 114 -19.38 1.06 19.46
C ARG A 114 -18.93 1.83 18.21
N ILE A 115 -18.43 1.11 17.21
CA ILE A 115 -18.05 1.70 15.93
C ILE A 115 -19.33 2.01 15.16
N GLY A 116 -19.80 3.26 15.28
CA GLY A 116 -21.02 3.73 14.60
C GLY A 116 -20.94 3.60 13.07
N MET A 117 -22.12 3.49 12.43
CA MET A 117 -22.23 3.27 10.98
C MET A 117 -21.58 4.39 10.16
N THR A 118 -20.75 4.00 9.20
CA THR A 118 -20.01 4.93 8.34
C THR A 118 -20.82 5.31 7.12
N ARG A 119 -20.99 6.62 6.89
CA ARG A 119 -21.71 7.17 5.72
C ARG A 119 -20.82 7.37 4.48
N SER A 120 -19.50 7.48 4.64
CA SER A 120 -18.57 7.62 3.52
C SER A 120 -18.27 6.25 2.90
N ARG A 121 -18.61 6.07 1.62
CA ARG A 121 -18.26 4.87 0.84
C ARG A 121 -17.18 5.19 -0.19
N GLU A 122 -16.26 4.27 -0.39
CA GLU A 122 -15.21 4.33 -1.41
C GLU A 122 -15.60 3.46 -2.63
N PHE A 123 -14.73 3.33 -3.63
CA PHE A 123 -14.91 2.43 -4.79
C PHE A 123 -16.27 2.53 -5.53
N GLY A 124 -16.89 3.72 -5.55
CA GLY A 124 -18.22 3.92 -6.18
C GLY A 124 -19.41 3.41 -5.35
N GLY A 125 -19.20 3.09 -4.07
CA GLY A 125 -20.22 2.54 -3.18
C GLY A 125 -20.69 1.16 -3.61
N ALA A 126 -21.89 0.75 -3.15
CA ALA A 126 -22.39 -0.60 -3.37
C ALA A 126 -22.50 -1.01 -4.85
N ILE A 127 -22.80 -0.06 -5.75
CA ILE A 127 -22.87 -0.30 -7.20
C ILE A 127 -21.46 -0.56 -7.76
N GLY A 128 -20.46 0.25 -7.40
CA GLY A 128 -19.08 0.01 -7.79
C GLY A 128 -18.54 -1.30 -7.19
N SER A 129 -18.82 -1.60 -5.93
CA SER A 129 -18.49 -2.90 -5.31
C SER A 129 -19.13 -4.08 -6.05
N PHE A 130 -20.38 -3.98 -6.53
CA PHE A 130 -21.00 -5.03 -7.35
C PHE A 130 -20.16 -5.36 -8.59
N PHE A 131 -19.84 -4.32 -9.38
CA PHE A 131 -19.05 -4.49 -10.59
C PHE A 131 -17.60 -4.90 -10.31
N MET A 132 -17.01 -4.52 -9.17
CA MET A 132 -15.68 -4.97 -8.77
C MET A 132 -15.66 -6.44 -8.32
N VAL A 133 -16.69 -6.93 -7.61
CA VAL A 133 -16.78 -8.35 -7.19
C VAL A 133 -16.80 -9.30 -8.39
N LEU A 134 -17.43 -8.91 -9.49
CA LEU A 134 -17.48 -9.71 -10.73
C LEU A 134 -16.31 -9.39 -11.69
N GLY A 135 -15.96 -8.10 -11.81
CA GLY A 135 -14.96 -7.60 -12.74
C GLY A 135 -13.52 -7.92 -12.36
N LEU A 136 -13.19 -8.04 -11.07
CA LEU A 136 -11.84 -8.43 -10.64
C LEU A 136 -11.50 -9.89 -11.03
N PRO A 137 -12.34 -10.92 -10.73
CA PRO A 137 -12.17 -12.27 -11.28
C PRO A 137 -12.11 -12.32 -12.81
N ALA A 138 -13.02 -11.61 -13.49
CA ALA A 138 -13.06 -11.57 -14.95
C ALA A 138 -11.79 -10.91 -15.54
N GLY A 139 -11.23 -9.91 -14.86
CA GLY A 139 -9.96 -9.28 -15.24
C GLY A 139 -8.75 -10.20 -15.08
N VAL A 140 -8.63 -10.93 -13.98
CA VAL A 140 -7.51 -11.87 -13.76
C VAL A 140 -7.54 -13.00 -14.80
N LEU A 141 -8.70 -13.60 -15.05
CA LEU A 141 -8.87 -14.63 -16.08
C LEU A 141 -8.66 -14.04 -17.48
N GLY A 142 -9.26 -12.89 -17.76
CA GLY A 142 -9.15 -12.22 -19.06
C GLY A 142 -7.70 -11.96 -19.46
N LEU A 143 -6.91 -11.31 -18.60
CA LEU A 143 -5.49 -11.01 -18.87
C LEU A 143 -4.65 -12.29 -19.06
N ASN A 144 -4.94 -13.36 -18.31
CA ASN A 144 -4.19 -14.62 -18.40
C ASN A 144 -4.60 -15.53 -19.56
N ILE A 145 -5.81 -15.37 -20.11
CA ILE A 145 -6.25 -16.03 -21.35
C ILE A 145 -5.81 -15.21 -22.57
N LEU A 146 -5.83 -13.86 -22.49
CA LEU A 146 -5.32 -12.94 -23.50
C LEU A 146 -3.80 -13.08 -23.74
N CYS A 147 -3.06 -13.58 -22.76
CA CYS A 147 -1.64 -13.90 -22.90
C CYS A 147 -1.39 -15.36 -22.55
N SER A 148 -1.60 -16.21 -23.54
CA SER A 148 -1.43 -17.66 -23.48
C SER A 148 -1.05 -18.21 -24.87
N GLN A 149 -0.18 -19.22 -24.90
CA GLN A 149 0.21 -19.99 -26.08
C GLN A 149 0.68 -19.12 -27.26
N ASN A 150 1.76 -18.35 -27.05
CA ASN A 150 2.45 -17.54 -28.07
C ASN A 150 1.60 -16.44 -28.73
N LYS A 151 0.43 -16.09 -28.17
CA LYS A 151 -0.49 -15.08 -28.73
C LYS A 151 -0.96 -14.06 -27.69
N CYS A 152 -0.01 -13.34 -27.09
CA CYS A 152 -0.30 -12.25 -26.14
C CYS A 152 -0.80 -10.97 -26.84
N GLY A 153 -2.00 -11.02 -27.42
CA GLY A 153 -2.60 -9.92 -28.19
C GLY A 153 -3.87 -9.35 -27.56
N VAL A 154 -4.31 -8.18 -28.02
CA VAL A 154 -5.56 -7.51 -27.58
C VAL A 154 -6.79 -8.02 -28.36
N GLN A 155 -6.73 -9.24 -28.89
CA GLN A 155 -7.85 -9.87 -29.60
C GLN A 155 -8.81 -10.50 -28.59
N MET A 156 -10.11 -10.35 -28.79
CA MET A 156 -11.12 -10.93 -27.88
C MET A 156 -10.88 -12.43 -27.67
N PRO A 157 -10.71 -12.90 -26.42
CA PRO A 157 -10.32 -14.28 -26.16
C PRO A 157 -11.46 -15.23 -26.51
N LYS A 158 -11.13 -16.35 -27.16
CA LYS A 158 -12.09 -17.45 -27.34
C LYS A 158 -12.27 -18.18 -26.01
N ILE A 159 -13.18 -17.66 -25.18
CA ILE A 159 -13.60 -18.28 -23.92
C ILE A 159 -14.13 -19.68 -24.23
N SER A 160 -13.48 -20.71 -23.68
CA SER A 160 -13.96 -22.09 -23.74
C SER A 160 -15.31 -22.19 -23.04
N THR A 161 -16.27 -22.91 -23.62
CA THR A 161 -17.56 -23.24 -22.97
C THR A 161 -17.48 -24.49 -22.11
N ASN A 162 -16.39 -25.27 -22.18
CA ASN A 162 -16.24 -26.48 -21.36
C ASN A 162 -15.76 -26.10 -19.94
N TRP A 163 -16.57 -26.45 -18.94
CA TRP A 163 -16.26 -26.26 -17.52
C TRP A 163 -14.98 -26.98 -17.06
N GLN A 164 -14.57 -28.06 -17.72
CA GLN A 164 -13.32 -28.78 -17.45
C GLN A 164 -12.06 -27.95 -17.78
N THR A 165 -12.17 -26.93 -18.65
CA THR A 165 -11.10 -25.96 -18.89
C THR A 165 -10.82 -25.09 -17.65
N TYR A 166 -11.78 -25.00 -16.72
CA TYR A 166 -11.74 -24.12 -15.56
C TYR A 166 -11.73 -24.86 -14.22
N LEU A 167 -12.28 -26.06 -14.14
CA LEU A 167 -12.41 -26.81 -12.89
C LEU A 167 -11.67 -28.15 -12.97
N ASP A 168 -10.64 -28.29 -12.12
CA ASP A 168 -9.85 -29.50 -11.97
C ASP A 168 -9.61 -29.79 -10.48
N LYS A 169 -9.70 -31.08 -10.10
CA LYS A 169 -9.60 -31.50 -8.69
C LYS A 169 -8.18 -31.41 -8.14
N GLU A 170 -7.17 -31.68 -8.96
CA GLU A 170 -5.76 -31.63 -8.55
C GLU A 170 -5.30 -30.19 -8.39
N ALA A 171 -5.71 -29.29 -9.29
CA ALA A 171 -5.47 -27.86 -9.15
C ALA A 171 -6.05 -27.30 -7.83
N ALA A 172 -7.28 -27.68 -7.49
CA ALA A 172 -7.89 -27.30 -6.21
C ALA A 172 -7.11 -27.87 -5.00
N LEU A 173 -6.66 -29.11 -5.07
CA LEU A 173 -5.84 -29.75 -4.02
C LEU A 173 -4.45 -29.11 -3.88
N ILE A 174 -3.79 -28.76 -4.99
CA ILE A 174 -2.50 -28.03 -5.00
C ILE A 174 -2.68 -26.65 -4.34
N TYR A 175 -3.73 -25.92 -4.71
CA TYR A 175 -4.00 -24.59 -4.19
C TYR A 175 -4.32 -24.61 -2.68
N VAL A 176 -5.20 -25.51 -2.23
CA VAL A 176 -5.54 -25.66 -0.81
C VAL A 176 -4.34 -26.21 -0.03
N GLY A 177 -3.58 -27.16 -0.60
CA GLY A 177 -2.34 -27.68 -0.02
C GLY A 177 -1.29 -26.59 0.20
N TRP A 178 -1.10 -25.68 -0.76
CA TRP A 178 -0.23 -24.51 -0.61
C TRP A 178 -0.70 -23.58 0.51
N PHE A 179 -1.99 -23.26 0.56
CA PHE A 179 -2.57 -22.41 1.62
C PHE A 179 -2.38 -23.04 3.01
N LEU A 180 -2.63 -24.35 3.16
CA LEU A 180 -2.46 -25.08 4.42
C LEU A 180 -0.99 -25.23 4.82
N PHE A 181 -0.08 -25.47 3.88
CA PHE A 181 1.36 -25.49 4.10
C PHE A 181 1.87 -24.15 4.66
N GLN A 182 1.47 -23.04 4.03
CA GLN A 182 1.79 -21.71 4.53
C GLN A 182 1.16 -21.44 5.91
N ALA A 183 -0.08 -21.85 6.14
CA ALA A 183 -0.76 -21.68 7.43
C ALA A 183 -0.07 -22.47 8.56
N PHE A 184 0.42 -23.67 8.27
CA PHE A 184 1.25 -24.47 9.18
C PHE A 184 2.55 -23.74 9.51
N LEU A 185 3.31 -23.27 8.51
CA LEU A 185 4.55 -22.52 8.72
C LEU A 185 4.33 -21.24 9.54
N TYR A 186 3.23 -20.52 9.31
CA TYR A 186 2.86 -19.35 10.10
C TYR A 186 2.59 -19.69 11.58
N MET A 187 1.93 -20.82 11.86
CA MET A 187 1.58 -21.23 13.23
C MET A 187 2.77 -21.70 14.08
N LEU A 188 3.89 -22.12 13.48
CA LEU A 188 5.07 -22.59 14.20
C LEU A 188 5.57 -21.56 15.24
N PRO A 189 6.11 -22.01 16.39
CA PRO A 189 6.60 -21.14 17.48
C PRO A 189 7.96 -20.49 17.18
N ILE A 190 8.20 -20.10 15.93
CA ILE A 190 9.45 -19.56 15.40
C ILE A 190 9.25 -18.09 15.04
N GLY A 191 10.24 -17.24 15.33
CA GLY A 191 10.25 -15.82 14.92
C GLY A 191 9.87 -14.83 16.02
N LYS A 192 10.13 -13.54 15.76
CA LYS A 192 9.95 -12.45 16.73
C LYS A 192 8.46 -12.12 16.94
N VAL A 193 8.04 -11.88 18.18
CA VAL A 193 6.68 -11.36 18.46
C VAL A 193 6.73 -9.83 18.51
N VAL A 194 5.86 -9.18 17.72
CA VAL A 194 5.81 -7.73 17.56
C VAL A 194 4.41 -7.23 17.93
N ASN A 195 4.35 -6.12 18.66
CA ASN A 195 3.09 -5.44 18.96
C ASN A 195 2.68 -4.55 17.78
N GLY A 196 1.48 -4.77 17.25
CA GLY A 196 0.90 -3.92 16.22
C GLY A 196 0.52 -2.51 16.73
N GLN A 197 -0.05 -1.71 15.82
CA GLN A 197 -0.58 -0.40 16.19
C GLN A 197 -1.76 -0.52 17.17
N PRO A 198 -1.98 0.48 18.06
CA PRO A 198 -3.13 0.49 18.95
C PRO A 198 -4.44 0.59 18.15
N LEU A 199 -5.40 -0.28 18.49
CA LEU A 199 -6.77 -0.21 17.98
C LEU A 199 -7.50 1.00 18.59
N LYS A 200 -8.71 1.29 18.10
CA LYS A 200 -9.58 2.32 18.69
C LYS A 200 -9.91 2.09 20.17
N SER A 201 -9.84 0.85 20.63
CA SER A 201 -9.98 0.43 22.04
C SER A 201 -8.67 0.55 22.86
N GLY A 202 -7.60 1.14 22.30
CA GLY A 202 -6.29 1.28 22.94
C GLY A 202 -5.45 0.00 22.98
N HIS A 203 -6.08 -1.18 22.96
CA HIS A 203 -5.41 -2.48 22.94
C HIS A 203 -4.49 -2.65 21.72
N ARG A 204 -3.38 -3.38 21.88
CA ARG A 204 -2.43 -3.71 20.81
C ARG A 204 -2.42 -5.22 20.56
N LEU A 205 -2.74 -5.62 19.34
CA LEU A 205 -2.66 -7.01 18.91
C LEU A 205 -1.19 -7.44 18.75
N GLN A 206 -0.87 -8.65 19.20
CA GLN A 206 0.43 -9.28 18.96
C GLN A 206 0.44 -10.04 17.63
N TYR A 207 1.58 -10.03 16.95
CA TYR A 207 1.84 -10.70 15.68
C TYR A 207 3.17 -11.46 15.77
N ARG A 208 3.25 -12.68 15.22
CA ARG A 208 4.50 -13.44 15.11
C ARG A 208 5.08 -13.24 13.72
N CYS A 209 6.22 -12.57 13.63
CA CYS A 209 6.91 -12.30 12.38
C CYS A 209 7.91 -13.44 12.09
N ASN A 210 7.54 -14.29 11.13
CA ASN A 210 8.32 -15.44 10.66
C ASN A 210 8.34 -15.59 9.13
N GLY A 211 8.00 -14.52 8.39
CA GLY A 211 7.86 -14.55 6.93
C GLY A 211 9.13 -14.98 6.19
N PHE A 212 10.29 -14.51 6.64
CA PHE A 212 11.56 -14.91 6.05
C PHE A 212 11.93 -16.38 6.32
N PHE A 213 11.51 -16.95 7.46
CA PHE A 213 11.65 -18.39 7.73
C PHE A 213 10.72 -19.20 6.81
N ALA A 214 9.46 -18.79 6.68
CA ALA A 214 8.51 -19.43 5.76
C ALA A 214 9.00 -19.38 4.29
N LEU A 215 9.62 -18.27 3.88
CA LEU A 215 10.28 -18.14 2.57
C LEU A 215 11.40 -19.17 2.38
N ILE A 216 12.34 -19.27 3.33
CA ILE A 216 13.45 -20.24 3.24
C ILE A 216 12.92 -21.68 3.17
N VAL A 217 11.96 -22.06 4.03
CA VAL A 217 11.38 -23.40 4.00
C VAL A 217 10.62 -23.68 2.69
N SER A 218 9.94 -22.68 2.13
CA SER A 218 9.29 -22.80 0.82
C SER A 218 10.30 -22.99 -0.32
N LEU A 219 11.41 -22.24 -0.31
CA LEU A 219 12.50 -22.37 -1.27
C LEU A 219 13.20 -23.75 -1.15
N MET A 220 13.47 -24.23 0.07
CA MET A 220 14.02 -25.58 0.28
C MET A 220 13.06 -26.67 -0.21
N ALA A 221 11.76 -26.53 0.05
CA ALA A 221 10.75 -27.48 -0.44
C ALA A 221 10.67 -27.48 -1.98
N PHE A 222 10.71 -26.29 -2.62
CA PHE A 222 10.76 -26.17 -4.07
C PHE A 222 12.04 -26.78 -4.66
N THR A 223 13.22 -26.46 -4.12
CA THR A 223 14.50 -27.03 -4.57
C THR A 223 14.55 -28.55 -4.37
N GLY A 224 14.00 -29.05 -3.27
CA GLY A 224 13.83 -30.49 -3.04
C GLY A 224 12.92 -31.16 -4.06
N ALA A 225 11.79 -30.54 -4.40
CA ALA A 225 10.88 -31.05 -5.45
C ALA A 225 11.56 -31.10 -6.83
N VAL A 226 12.34 -30.07 -7.18
CA VAL A 226 13.14 -30.04 -8.42
C VAL A 226 14.23 -31.13 -8.42
N TYR A 227 14.96 -31.29 -7.32
CA TYR A 227 16.00 -32.32 -7.17
C TYR A 227 15.43 -33.74 -7.29
N MET A 228 14.27 -34.00 -6.66
CA MET A 228 13.53 -35.26 -6.74
C MET A 228 12.79 -35.45 -8.08
N LYS A 229 12.97 -34.54 -9.05
CA LYS A 229 12.33 -34.54 -10.39
C LYS A 229 10.80 -34.60 -10.35
N TYR A 230 10.19 -34.02 -9.32
CA TYR A 230 8.73 -33.89 -9.23
C TYR A 230 8.20 -33.00 -10.38
N PRO A 231 7.03 -33.31 -10.98
CA PRO A 231 6.52 -32.59 -12.15
C PRO A 231 5.94 -31.20 -11.81
N ILE A 232 6.81 -30.26 -11.43
CA ILE A 232 6.49 -28.86 -11.10
C ILE A 232 5.72 -28.12 -12.22
N GLN A 233 5.84 -28.58 -13.47
CA GLN A 233 5.18 -28.02 -14.64
C GLN A 233 3.65 -28.16 -14.56
N ILE A 234 3.12 -29.01 -13.67
CA ILE A 234 1.68 -29.09 -13.37
C ILE A 234 1.08 -27.74 -12.94
N VAL A 235 1.88 -26.87 -12.31
CA VAL A 235 1.47 -25.52 -11.91
C VAL A 235 1.25 -24.62 -13.13
N HIS A 236 2.01 -24.81 -14.22
CA HIS A 236 1.83 -24.08 -15.47
C HIS A 236 0.74 -24.72 -16.35
N THR A 237 0.70 -26.05 -16.49
CA THR A 237 -0.33 -26.71 -17.32
C THR A 237 -1.74 -26.57 -16.74
N LYS A 238 -1.88 -26.47 -15.41
CA LYS A 238 -3.16 -26.23 -14.71
C LYS A 238 -3.34 -24.79 -14.23
N PHE A 239 -2.62 -23.82 -14.81
CA PHE A 239 -2.57 -22.44 -14.34
C PHE A 239 -3.93 -21.72 -14.31
N ILE A 240 -4.78 -21.93 -15.33
CA ILE A 240 -6.14 -21.37 -15.36
C ILE A 240 -7.01 -22.01 -14.26
N GLN A 241 -6.87 -23.31 -14.03
CA GLN A 241 -7.59 -24.07 -13.00
C GLN A 241 -7.11 -23.73 -11.57
N LEU A 242 -5.88 -23.23 -11.41
CA LEU A 242 -5.38 -22.64 -10.16
C LEU A 242 -5.98 -21.26 -9.91
N ILE A 243 -6.09 -20.40 -10.94
CA ILE A 243 -6.74 -19.08 -10.83
C ILE A 243 -8.21 -19.24 -10.40
N THR A 244 -8.95 -20.14 -11.03
CA THR A 244 -10.37 -20.41 -10.71
C THR A 244 -10.56 -21.03 -9.33
N SER A 245 -9.68 -21.96 -8.93
CA SER A 245 -9.64 -22.49 -7.56
C SER A 245 -9.43 -21.37 -6.55
N GLY A 246 -8.50 -20.45 -6.83
CA GLY A 246 -8.26 -19.26 -6.01
C GLY A 246 -9.42 -18.27 -5.98
N ILE A 247 -10.11 -18.05 -7.10
CA ILE A 247 -11.36 -17.26 -7.17
C ILE A 247 -12.41 -17.87 -6.22
N ILE A 248 -12.70 -19.17 -6.37
CA ILE A 248 -13.73 -19.86 -5.56
C ILE A 248 -13.35 -19.85 -4.08
N PHE A 249 -12.09 -20.16 -3.76
CA PHE A 249 -11.58 -20.12 -2.39
C PHE A 249 -11.70 -18.71 -1.77
N SER A 250 -11.40 -17.66 -2.55
CA SER A 250 -11.52 -16.27 -2.10
C SER A 250 -12.97 -15.87 -1.81
N PHE A 251 -13.93 -16.30 -2.65
CA PHE A 251 -15.35 -16.11 -2.40
C PHE A 251 -15.81 -16.83 -1.11
N VAL A 252 -15.44 -18.10 -0.95
CA VAL A 252 -15.82 -18.91 0.23
C VAL A 252 -15.22 -18.32 1.51
N LEU A 253 -13.92 -18.00 1.51
CA LEU A 253 -13.25 -17.40 2.67
C LEU A 253 -13.86 -16.04 3.03
N SER A 254 -14.15 -15.19 2.05
CA SER A 254 -14.79 -13.88 2.28
C SER A 254 -16.21 -14.03 2.86
N LEU A 255 -16.97 -15.03 2.41
CA LEU A 255 -18.30 -15.32 2.94
C LEU A 255 -18.24 -15.82 4.39
N LEU A 256 -17.30 -16.73 4.71
CA LEU A 256 -17.07 -17.20 6.07
C LEU A 256 -16.64 -16.06 7.00
N LEU A 257 -15.75 -15.18 6.54
CA LEU A 257 -15.32 -13.97 7.26
C LEU A 257 -16.51 -13.02 7.52
N TYR A 258 -17.37 -12.79 6.53
CA TYR A 258 -18.54 -11.93 6.68
C TYR A 258 -19.62 -12.53 7.62
N ILE A 259 -19.82 -13.86 7.58
CA ILE A 259 -20.71 -14.57 8.52
C ILE A 259 -20.15 -14.49 9.95
N LYS A 260 -18.83 -14.69 10.11
CA LYS A 260 -18.13 -14.57 11.40
C LYS A 260 -18.22 -13.16 11.96
N ALA A 261 -17.94 -12.13 11.17
CA ALA A 261 -17.95 -10.74 11.60
C ALA A 261 -19.33 -10.33 12.15
N ARG A 262 -20.42 -10.76 11.52
CA ARG A 262 -21.80 -10.53 12.01
C ARG A 262 -22.16 -11.28 13.31
N ARG A 263 -21.33 -12.25 13.74
CA ARG A 263 -21.42 -12.93 15.05
C ARG A 263 -20.37 -12.41 16.05
N GLY A 264 -19.50 -11.48 15.63
CA GLY A 264 -18.40 -10.95 16.43
C GLY A 264 -18.78 -9.73 17.28
N PRO A 265 -17.88 -9.29 18.18
CA PRO A 265 -18.09 -8.10 18.99
C PRO A 265 -17.94 -6.81 18.17
N ASN A 266 -18.85 -5.86 18.35
CA ASN A 266 -18.88 -4.57 17.63
C ASN A 266 -17.58 -3.73 17.71
N ALA A 267 -16.65 -4.06 18.61
CA ALA A 267 -15.37 -3.40 18.78
C ALA A 267 -14.29 -3.87 17.77
N SER A 268 -14.44 -5.03 17.11
CA SER A 268 -13.50 -5.50 16.07
C SER A 268 -13.89 -5.05 14.65
N LEU A 269 -15.01 -4.35 14.48
CA LEU A 269 -15.53 -3.96 13.17
C LEU A 269 -14.62 -2.98 12.42
N ALA A 270 -14.53 -3.17 11.10
CA ALA A 270 -13.81 -2.26 10.22
C ALA A 270 -14.62 -0.95 10.05
N PRO A 271 -14.03 0.24 10.31
CA PRO A 271 -14.74 1.50 10.11
C PRO A 271 -15.19 1.70 8.65
N GLY A 272 -14.44 1.19 7.68
CA GLY A 272 -14.80 1.25 6.26
C GLY A 272 -15.91 0.29 5.84
N GLY A 273 -16.14 -0.80 6.58
CA GLY A 273 -17.06 -1.90 6.20
C GLY A 273 -18.26 -2.06 7.12
N ASN A 274 -18.66 -0.99 7.84
CA ASN A 274 -19.89 -0.94 8.63
C ASN A 274 -20.84 0.12 8.07
N THR A 275 -21.42 -0.14 6.89
CA THR A 275 -22.28 0.83 6.17
C THR A 275 -23.74 0.38 6.02
N GLY A 276 -24.09 -0.78 6.57
CA GLY A 276 -25.44 -1.34 6.55
C GLY A 276 -25.84 -1.92 5.19
N ASN A 277 -24.90 -2.10 4.26
CA ASN A 277 -25.16 -2.67 2.94
C ASN A 277 -24.32 -3.94 2.77
N PHE A 278 -25.01 -5.08 2.76
CA PHE A 278 -24.41 -6.42 2.67
C PHE A 278 -23.28 -6.52 1.63
N LEU A 279 -23.50 -6.01 0.41
CA LEU A 279 -22.59 -6.19 -0.71
C LEU A 279 -21.32 -5.32 -0.57
N TYR A 280 -21.48 -4.09 -0.11
CA TYR A 280 -20.36 -3.18 0.13
C TYR A 280 -19.55 -3.62 1.37
N ASP A 281 -20.24 -4.04 2.44
CA ASP A 281 -19.63 -4.49 3.69
C ASP A 281 -18.98 -5.89 3.53
N PHE A 282 -19.43 -6.72 2.58
CA PHE A 282 -18.75 -7.94 2.11
C PHE A 282 -17.49 -7.63 1.29
N PHE A 283 -17.56 -6.65 0.38
CA PHE A 283 -16.43 -6.26 -0.47
C PHE A 283 -15.28 -5.65 0.34
N ILE A 284 -15.58 -4.67 1.19
CA ILE A 284 -14.58 -4.00 2.04
C ILE A 284 -14.19 -4.86 3.25
N GLY A 285 -15.10 -5.68 3.76
CA GLY A 285 -14.88 -6.51 4.95
C GLY A 285 -15.41 -5.87 6.22
N HIS A 286 -16.24 -6.61 6.94
CA HIS A 286 -16.96 -6.10 8.11
C HIS A 286 -16.11 -6.15 9.39
N GLU A 287 -15.17 -7.10 9.52
CA GLU A 287 -14.19 -7.18 10.63
C GLU A 287 -12.82 -6.60 10.19
N LEU A 288 -12.16 -5.86 11.08
CA LEU A 288 -10.91 -5.16 10.78
C LEU A 288 -9.73 -6.14 10.65
N ASN A 289 -9.49 -6.97 11.68
CA ASN A 289 -8.38 -7.92 11.78
C ASN A 289 -8.91 -9.26 12.31
N PRO A 290 -9.56 -10.09 11.47
CA PRO A 290 -10.23 -11.31 11.89
C PRO A 290 -9.23 -12.37 12.37
N ARG A 291 -9.46 -12.91 13.59
CA ARG A 291 -8.53 -13.84 14.25
C ARG A 291 -9.13 -15.19 14.64
N ILE A 292 -8.35 -16.27 14.54
CA ILE A 292 -8.65 -17.60 15.06
C ILE A 292 -7.56 -17.92 16.09
N GLY A 293 -7.86 -17.66 17.38
CA GLY A 293 -6.83 -17.64 18.41
C GLY A 293 -5.75 -16.59 18.09
N SER A 294 -4.50 -17.02 17.98
CA SER A 294 -3.35 -16.20 17.57
C SER A 294 -3.23 -15.99 16.05
N PHE A 295 -3.97 -16.74 15.22
CA PHE A 295 -3.90 -16.64 13.77
C PHE A 295 -4.66 -15.42 13.26
N ASP A 296 -3.96 -14.46 12.64
CA ASP A 296 -4.53 -13.25 12.03
C ASP A 296 -4.65 -13.48 10.52
N LEU A 297 -5.87 -13.70 10.02
CA LEU A 297 -6.05 -14.16 8.63
C LEU A 297 -5.57 -13.12 7.60
N LYS A 298 -5.66 -11.84 7.96
CA LYS A 298 -5.32 -10.71 7.09
C LYS A 298 -3.81 -10.60 6.92
N PHE A 299 -3.09 -10.47 8.02
CA PHE A 299 -1.62 -10.44 8.03
C PHE A 299 -1.00 -11.74 7.48
N PHE A 300 -1.70 -12.87 7.66
CA PHE A 300 -1.34 -14.12 6.99
C PHE A 300 -1.45 -14.03 5.47
N CYS A 301 -2.61 -13.65 4.92
CA CYS A 301 -2.85 -13.66 3.47
C CYS A 301 -1.95 -12.66 2.72
N GLU A 302 -1.86 -11.43 3.23
CA GLU A 302 -1.07 -10.31 2.67
C GLU A 302 0.39 -10.71 2.40
N LEU A 303 0.98 -11.58 3.24
CA LEU A 303 2.40 -11.94 3.18
C LEU A 303 2.71 -13.39 2.79
N ARG A 304 1.91 -14.38 3.19
CA ARG A 304 2.30 -15.80 3.09
C ARG A 304 1.87 -16.44 1.76
N PRO A 305 0.61 -16.90 1.56
CA PRO A 305 0.21 -17.59 0.33
C PRO A 305 0.34 -16.71 -0.92
N GLY A 306 0.10 -15.39 -0.81
CA GLY A 306 0.18 -14.43 -1.91
C GLY A 306 1.61 -14.15 -2.37
N LEU A 307 2.39 -13.39 -1.59
CA LEU A 307 3.73 -12.95 -2.00
C LEU A 307 4.75 -14.10 -2.14
N ILE A 308 4.69 -15.13 -1.29
CA ILE A 308 5.56 -16.32 -1.47
C ILE A 308 5.06 -17.13 -2.68
N GLY A 309 3.74 -17.24 -2.90
CA GLY A 309 3.16 -17.95 -4.03
C GLY A 309 3.53 -17.34 -5.38
N TRP A 310 3.50 -16.02 -5.49
CA TRP A 310 4.03 -15.26 -6.64
C TRP A 310 5.46 -15.67 -6.99
N LEU A 311 6.35 -15.73 -5.99
CA LEU A 311 7.73 -16.16 -6.19
C LEU A 311 7.84 -17.65 -6.57
N MET A 312 7.03 -18.54 -6.00
CA MET A 312 7.06 -19.96 -6.41
C MET A 312 6.63 -20.12 -7.88
N ILE A 313 5.58 -19.41 -8.31
CA ILE A 313 5.12 -19.38 -9.71
C ILE A 313 6.23 -18.88 -10.65
N ASN A 314 6.92 -17.80 -10.28
CA ASN A 314 8.08 -17.28 -11.01
C ASN A 314 9.21 -18.31 -11.16
N LEU A 315 9.47 -19.11 -10.11
CA LEU A 315 10.49 -20.15 -10.12
C LEU A 315 10.08 -21.38 -10.94
N VAL A 316 8.79 -21.72 -11.02
CA VAL A 316 8.28 -22.73 -11.96
C VAL A 316 8.59 -22.30 -13.40
N PHE A 317 8.19 -21.08 -13.79
CA PHE A 317 8.45 -20.56 -15.14
C PHE A 317 9.95 -20.51 -15.49
N LEU A 318 10.80 -20.11 -14.54
CA LEU A 318 12.25 -20.10 -14.73
C LEU A 318 12.83 -21.52 -14.94
N THR A 319 12.34 -22.50 -14.17
CA THR A 319 12.82 -23.89 -14.23
C THR A 319 12.34 -24.60 -15.50
N GLU A 320 11.11 -24.32 -15.93
CA GLU A 320 10.58 -24.80 -17.21
C GLU A 320 11.34 -24.22 -18.41
N ALA A 321 11.63 -22.91 -18.40
CA ALA A 321 12.43 -22.27 -19.44
C ALA A 321 13.88 -22.79 -19.48
N TYR A 322 14.48 -23.06 -18.32
CA TYR A 322 15.80 -23.71 -18.20
C TYR A 322 15.81 -25.11 -18.82
N GLN A 323 14.76 -25.91 -18.59
CA GLN A 323 14.60 -27.24 -19.19
C GLN A 323 14.39 -27.17 -20.71
N LYS A 324 13.50 -26.27 -21.17
CA LYS A 324 13.19 -25.99 -22.58
C LYS A 324 14.43 -25.55 -23.37
N ASN A 325 15.34 -24.81 -22.73
CA ASN A 325 16.56 -24.26 -23.35
C ASN A 325 17.82 -25.11 -23.05
N ASN A 326 17.68 -26.43 -22.89
CA ASN A 326 18.79 -27.38 -22.69
C ASN A 326 19.78 -27.00 -21.57
N GLY A 327 19.29 -26.40 -20.48
CA GLY A 327 20.11 -25.95 -19.34
C GLY A 327 20.67 -24.53 -19.46
N VAL A 328 20.19 -23.71 -20.41
CA VAL A 328 20.56 -22.29 -20.52
C VAL A 328 19.47 -21.40 -19.92
N LEU A 329 19.82 -20.63 -18.90
CA LEU A 329 18.93 -19.64 -18.28
C LEU A 329 18.67 -18.45 -19.21
N PRO A 330 17.41 -18.11 -19.56
CA PRO A 330 17.12 -16.94 -20.40
C PRO A 330 17.41 -15.64 -19.63
N PRO A 331 18.33 -14.75 -20.09
CA PRO A 331 18.80 -13.62 -19.29
C PRO A 331 17.69 -12.67 -18.83
N GLY A 332 16.73 -12.33 -19.71
CA GLY A 332 15.61 -11.45 -19.38
C GLY A 332 14.67 -12.05 -18.32
N LEU A 333 14.32 -13.33 -18.44
CA LEU A 333 13.48 -14.04 -17.47
C LEU A 333 14.17 -14.12 -16.11
N THR A 334 15.43 -14.59 -16.08
CA THR A 334 16.22 -14.71 -14.83
C THR A 334 16.34 -13.37 -14.11
N MET A 335 16.56 -12.29 -14.86
CA MET A 335 16.65 -10.93 -14.32
C MET A 335 15.35 -10.46 -13.64
N VAL A 336 14.19 -10.65 -14.28
CA VAL A 336 12.88 -10.31 -13.67
C VAL A 336 12.62 -11.17 -12.43
N VAL A 337 12.89 -12.48 -12.50
CA VAL A 337 12.70 -13.40 -11.37
C VAL A 337 13.58 -13.00 -10.18
N VAL A 338 14.84 -12.65 -10.40
CA VAL A 338 15.75 -12.15 -9.33
C VAL A 338 15.24 -10.84 -8.72
N PHE A 339 14.73 -9.90 -9.51
CA PHE A 339 14.22 -8.62 -8.98
C PHE A 339 12.95 -8.80 -8.16
N GLN A 340 12.02 -9.63 -8.63
CA GLN A 340 10.78 -9.93 -7.91
C GLN A 340 11.08 -10.78 -6.65
N ALA A 341 12.06 -11.70 -6.70
CA ALA A 341 12.55 -12.45 -5.55
C ALA A 341 13.16 -11.53 -4.47
N LEU A 342 14.00 -10.57 -4.87
CA LEU A 342 14.57 -9.57 -3.97
C LEU A 342 13.48 -8.72 -3.31
N TYR A 343 12.47 -8.28 -4.06
CA TYR A 343 11.34 -7.51 -3.53
C TYR A 343 10.51 -8.33 -2.51
N VAL A 344 10.20 -9.59 -2.81
CA VAL A 344 9.48 -10.49 -1.88
C VAL A 344 10.30 -10.79 -0.62
N ALA A 345 11.60 -11.06 -0.76
CA ALA A 345 12.52 -11.27 0.36
C ALA A 345 12.64 -10.02 1.24
N ASP A 346 12.75 -8.84 0.63
CA ASP A 346 12.83 -7.53 1.30
C ASP A 346 11.53 -7.18 2.06
N ALA A 347 10.36 -7.51 1.51
CA ALA A 347 9.07 -7.39 2.20
C ALA A 347 8.97 -8.32 3.42
N LEU A 348 9.41 -9.58 3.28
CA LEU A 348 9.35 -10.60 4.34
C LEU A 348 10.43 -10.45 5.42
N TRP A 349 11.57 -9.81 5.11
CA TRP A 349 12.59 -9.44 6.09
C TRP A 349 12.14 -8.26 6.96
N PHE A 350 11.52 -7.25 6.35
CA PHE A 350 10.98 -6.06 7.02
C PHE A 350 9.49 -6.17 7.37
N GLU A 351 9.02 -7.39 7.65
CA GLU A 351 7.64 -7.76 7.96
C GLU A 351 6.99 -6.90 9.06
N ASP A 352 7.75 -6.46 10.07
CA ASP A 352 7.25 -5.58 11.15
C ASP A 352 6.82 -4.18 10.65
N ALA A 353 7.30 -3.74 9.49
CA ALA A 353 6.87 -2.49 8.87
C ALA A 353 5.45 -2.56 8.31
N ILE A 354 4.99 -3.75 7.90
CA ILE A 354 3.68 -3.98 7.26
C ILE A 354 2.56 -3.85 8.30
N LEU A 355 2.82 -4.16 9.58
CA LEU A 355 1.94 -3.82 10.70
C LEU A 355 1.68 -2.30 10.86
N THR A 356 2.36 -1.45 10.09
CA THR A 356 2.16 0.01 10.02
C THR A 356 1.54 0.51 8.70
N THR A 357 1.04 -0.41 7.87
CA THR A 357 0.43 -0.16 6.55
C THR A 357 -1.05 0.23 6.64
N MET A 358 -1.62 0.80 5.57
CA MET A 358 -3.02 1.25 5.59
C MET A 358 -4.00 0.08 5.70
N ASP A 359 -3.71 -1.01 5.00
CA ASP A 359 -4.60 -2.18 4.87
C ASP A 359 -4.82 -2.79 6.26
N ILE A 360 -3.73 -3.15 6.98
CA ILE A 360 -3.77 -3.63 8.38
C ILE A 360 -4.52 -2.68 9.35
N ILE A 361 -4.25 -1.37 9.33
CA ILE A 361 -4.75 -0.45 10.38
C ILE A 361 -6.19 0.05 10.10
N HIS A 362 -6.58 0.22 8.84
CA HIS A 362 -7.79 1.00 8.48
C HIS A 362 -8.83 0.22 7.68
N ASP A 363 -8.39 -0.68 6.79
CA ASP A 363 -9.30 -1.37 5.87
C ASP A 363 -9.78 -2.69 6.46
N GLY A 364 -10.98 -3.12 6.09
CA GLY A 364 -11.54 -4.41 6.53
C GLY A 364 -10.90 -5.58 5.80
N PHE A 365 -11.02 -6.79 6.35
CA PHE A 365 -10.62 -8.00 5.64
C PHE A 365 -11.84 -8.67 4.99
N GLY A 366 -12.21 -8.16 3.82
CA GLY A 366 -13.29 -8.66 2.97
C GLY A 366 -12.78 -9.10 1.60
N PHE A 367 -13.72 -9.30 0.66
CA PHE A 367 -13.40 -9.84 -0.66
C PHE A 367 -12.33 -9.05 -1.40
N MET A 368 -12.26 -7.72 -1.26
CA MET A 368 -11.24 -6.91 -1.92
C MET A 368 -9.81 -7.31 -1.50
N LEU A 369 -9.54 -7.48 -0.21
CA LEU A 369 -8.21 -7.87 0.28
C LEU A 369 -7.98 -9.37 0.08
N VAL A 370 -8.94 -10.23 0.44
CA VAL A 370 -8.82 -11.68 0.25
C VAL A 370 -8.51 -12.04 -1.21
N PHE A 371 -9.22 -11.42 -2.17
CA PHE A 371 -8.97 -11.63 -3.60
C PHE A 371 -7.67 -10.95 -4.07
N GLY A 372 -7.35 -9.79 -3.52
CA GLY A 372 -6.11 -9.07 -3.77
C GLY A 372 -4.87 -9.92 -3.44
N ASP A 373 -4.81 -10.38 -2.19
CA ASP A 373 -3.69 -11.14 -1.64
C ASP A 373 -3.55 -12.52 -2.30
N LEU A 374 -4.67 -13.25 -2.44
CA LEU A 374 -4.65 -14.67 -2.79
C LEU A 374 -4.70 -14.94 -4.30
N VAL A 375 -5.18 -13.99 -5.12
CA VAL A 375 -5.38 -14.20 -6.56
C VAL A 375 -4.75 -13.10 -7.40
N TRP A 376 -5.03 -11.83 -7.09
CA TRP A 376 -4.56 -10.72 -7.92
C TRP A 376 -3.04 -10.59 -7.91
N VAL A 377 -2.40 -10.64 -6.73
CA VAL A 377 -0.94 -10.60 -6.60
C VAL A 377 -0.27 -11.80 -7.32
N PRO A 378 -0.51 -13.07 -6.93
CA PRO A 378 0.24 -14.20 -7.49
C PRO A 378 0.02 -14.42 -8.99
N PHE A 379 -1.18 -14.17 -9.52
CA PHE A 379 -1.51 -14.48 -10.93
C PHE A 379 -1.49 -13.29 -11.90
N LEU A 380 -1.25 -12.05 -11.44
CA LEU A 380 -0.99 -10.90 -12.33
C LEU A 380 0.42 -10.32 -12.20
N TYR A 381 1.09 -10.44 -11.04
CA TYR A 381 2.46 -9.92 -10.90
C TYR A 381 3.51 -10.86 -11.53
N CYS A 382 3.10 -12.07 -11.93
CA CYS A 382 3.87 -13.02 -12.72
C CYS A 382 3.63 -12.90 -14.24
N LEU A 383 2.87 -11.90 -14.74
CA LEU A 383 2.58 -11.80 -16.18
C LEU A 383 3.86 -11.61 -17.02
N GLN A 384 4.85 -10.89 -16.48
CA GLN A 384 6.15 -10.69 -17.14
C GLN A 384 6.96 -11.99 -17.23
N THR A 385 6.99 -12.78 -16.15
CA THR A 385 7.75 -14.04 -16.09
C THR A 385 7.08 -15.14 -16.92
N LYS A 386 5.74 -15.21 -16.89
CA LYS A 386 4.95 -16.06 -17.80
C LYS A 386 5.23 -15.71 -19.26
N PHE A 387 5.13 -14.43 -19.63
CA PHE A 387 5.36 -13.95 -20.99
C PHE A 387 6.76 -14.32 -21.50
N LEU A 388 7.79 -14.15 -20.67
CA LEU A 388 9.20 -14.46 -20.99
C LEU A 388 9.57 -15.95 -20.94
N ALA A 389 8.70 -16.84 -20.44
CA ALA A 389 8.88 -18.29 -20.52
C ALA A 389 8.18 -18.87 -21.77
N GLU A 390 7.01 -18.33 -22.13
CA GLU A 390 6.33 -18.67 -23.39
C GLU A 390 7.09 -18.12 -24.61
N ASN A 391 7.38 -16.82 -24.63
CA ASN A 391 7.87 -16.07 -25.80
C ASN A 391 9.39 -15.82 -25.71
N ASP A 392 10.10 -16.10 -26.80
CA ASP A 392 11.56 -15.95 -26.88
C ASP A 392 11.94 -14.48 -27.18
N VAL A 393 12.37 -13.74 -26.14
CA VAL A 393 12.65 -12.29 -26.21
C VAL A 393 14.15 -12.03 -26.01
N HIS A 394 14.86 -11.86 -27.13
CA HIS A 394 16.28 -11.51 -27.11
C HIS A 394 16.48 -10.01 -26.95
N LEU A 395 17.09 -9.62 -25.82
CA LEU A 395 17.57 -8.26 -25.57
C LEU A 395 19.09 -8.22 -25.53
N PHE A 396 19.68 -7.22 -26.17
CA PHE A 396 21.11 -6.99 -26.09
C PHE A 396 21.55 -6.71 -24.64
N TRP A 397 22.75 -7.17 -24.29
CA TRP A 397 23.29 -7.09 -22.92
C TRP A 397 23.30 -5.67 -22.35
N TYR A 398 23.48 -4.64 -23.18
CA TYR A 398 23.47 -3.24 -22.75
C TYR A 398 22.07 -2.74 -22.36
N CYS A 399 21.00 -3.27 -22.99
CA CYS A 399 19.63 -3.01 -22.57
C CYS A 399 19.36 -3.62 -21.20
N LEU A 400 19.79 -4.88 -20.98
CA LEU A 400 19.70 -5.55 -19.69
C LEU A 400 20.53 -4.82 -18.61
N ALA A 401 21.74 -4.35 -18.92
CA ALA A 401 22.53 -3.53 -18.00
C ALA A 401 21.79 -2.23 -17.60
N ALA A 402 21.20 -1.51 -18.57
CA ALA A 402 20.45 -0.28 -18.31
C ALA A 402 19.18 -0.53 -17.46
N ILE A 403 18.44 -1.60 -17.73
CA ILE A 403 17.27 -2.02 -16.93
C ILE A 403 17.71 -2.41 -15.51
N GLY A 404 18.89 -3.02 -15.36
CA GLY A 404 19.45 -3.38 -14.05
C GLY A 404 19.81 -2.16 -13.21
N VAL A 405 20.44 -1.16 -13.81
CA VAL A 405 20.69 0.15 -13.17
C VAL A 405 19.37 0.83 -12.79
N LEU A 406 18.34 0.78 -13.65
CA LEU A 406 17.03 1.35 -13.35
C LEU A 406 16.36 0.67 -12.14
N ASN A 407 16.34 -0.67 -12.09
CA ASN A 407 15.81 -1.39 -10.93
C ASN A 407 16.61 -1.11 -9.65
N PHE A 408 17.94 -1.04 -9.73
CA PHE A 408 18.79 -0.71 -8.59
C PHE A 408 18.50 0.69 -8.04
N ILE A 409 18.30 1.69 -8.91
CA ILE A 409 17.89 3.05 -8.49
C ILE A 409 16.52 3.01 -7.80
N GLY A 410 15.54 2.31 -8.37
CA GLY A 410 14.21 2.14 -7.79
C GLY A 410 14.24 1.48 -6.41
N TYR A 411 14.99 0.38 -6.27
CA TYR A 411 15.17 -0.33 -5.01
C TYR A 411 15.92 0.50 -3.96
N PHE A 412 17.03 1.16 -4.34
CA PHE A 412 17.79 2.04 -3.45
C PHE A 412 16.93 3.17 -2.88
N MET A 413 16.11 3.80 -3.74
CA MET A 413 15.12 4.79 -3.29
C MET A 413 14.09 4.15 -2.36
N PHE A 414 13.40 3.10 -2.80
CA PHE A 414 12.35 2.43 -2.02
C PHE A 414 12.84 2.01 -0.62
N ARG A 415 13.92 1.23 -0.56
CA ARG A 415 14.49 0.68 0.67
C ARG A 415 15.10 1.77 1.55
N GLY A 416 15.87 2.70 0.99
CA GLY A 416 16.45 3.83 1.74
C GLY A 416 15.38 4.70 2.41
N ILE A 417 14.33 5.06 1.66
CA ILE A 417 13.22 5.89 2.14
C ILE A 417 12.39 5.14 3.19
N ASN A 418 12.09 3.86 2.97
CA ASN A 418 11.32 3.07 3.92
C ASN A 418 12.11 2.82 5.22
N SER A 419 13.41 2.55 5.16
CA SER A 419 14.25 2.46 6.36
C SER A 419 14.30 3.78 7.13
N GLN A 420 14.51 4.92 6.46
CA GLN A 420 14.46 6.26 7.08
C GLN A 420 13.13 6.51 7.80
N LYS A 421 12.00 6.20 7.15
CA LYS A 421 10.65 6.30 7.70
C LYS A 421 10.44 5.39 8.92
N ASN A 422 10.94 4.17 8.87
CA ASN A 422 10.76 3.18 9.92
C ASN A 422 11.59 3.53 11.16
N GLU A 423 12.86 3.90 11.00
CA GLU A 423 13.70 4.34 12.13
C GLU A 423 13.19 5.64 12.76
N PHE A 424 12.69 6.58 11.96
CA PHE A 424 12.02 7.78 12.47
C PHE A 424 10.75 7.47 13.26
N ARG A 425 9.96 6.47 12.84
CA ARG A 425 8.77 5.99 13.57
C ARG A 425 9.12 5.26 14.86
N LYS A 426 10.26 4.56 14.93
CA LYS A 426 10.77 3.91 16.15
C LYS A 426 11.32 4.93 17.15
N ASN A 427 12.16 5.85 16.69
CA ASN A 427 12.76 6.90 17.51
C ASN A 427 12.86 8.24 16.74
N PRO A 428 11.92 9.18 16.96
CA PRO A 428 11.96 10.52 16.35
C PRO A 428 13.15 11.40 16.78
N TYR A 429 13.96 10.93 17.74
CA TYR A 429 15.15 11.60 18.27
C TYR A 429 16.45 10.84 17.95
N ASN A 430 16.43 9.89 17.00
CA ASN A 430 17.61 9.13 16.59
C ASN A 430 18.71 10.08 16.07
N PRO A 431 19.93 10.10 16.66
CA PRO A 431 21.00 11.01 16.25
C PRO A 431 21.34 10.94 14.75
N THR A 432 21.25 9.76 14.13
CA THR A 432 21.50 9.58 12.69
C THR A 432 20.51 10.36 11.81
N LEU A 433 19.31 10.63 12.31
CA LEU A 433 18.24 11.37 11.64
C LEU A 433 18.10 12.82 12.12
N SER A 434 18.94 13.26 13.07
CA SER A 434 18.88 14.62 13.66
C SER A 434 19.12 15.75 12.66
N HIS A 435 19.81 15.47 11.55
CA HIS A 435 20.03 16.39 10.43
C HIS A 435 18.77 16.66 9.60
N LEU A 436 17.67 15.95 9.84
CA LEU A 436 16.41 16.09 9.10
C LEU A 436 15.47 17.05 9.83
N GLU A 437 15.15 18.16 9.18
CA GLU A 437 14.08 19.04 9.62
C GLU A 437 12.74 18.30 9.75
N THR A 438 12.01 18.64 10.82
CA THR A 438 10.70 18.07 11.13
C THR A 438 9.69 19.14 11.56
N ILE A 439 8.41 18.94 11.23
CA ILE A 439 7.30 19.72 11.79
C ILE A 439 6.73 18.98 13.01
N PRO A 440 6.66 19.60 14.21
CA PRO A 440 5.94 19.03 15.34
C PRO A 440 4.42 19.13 15.13
N THR A 441 3.68 18.12 15.57
CA THR A 441 2.22 18.06 15.47
C THR A 441 1.56 18.21 16.84
N THR A 442 0.29 18.63 16.84
CA THR A 442 -0.52 18.78 18.07
C THR A 442 -0.76 17.47 18.85
N ILE A 443 -0.43 16.31 18.28
CA ILE A 443 -0.56 14.98 18.89
C ILE A 443 0.83 14.47 19.36
N GLY A 444 1.81 15.35 19.53
CA GLY A 444 3.18 15.03 19.99
C GLY A 444 4.06 14.29 18.97
N ASN A 445 3.47 13.71 17.93
CA ASN A 445 4.19 13.15 16.78
C ASN A 445 4.89 14.25 15.97
N ARG A 446 5.87 13.86 15.15
CA ARG A 446 6.59 14.74 14.20
C ARG A 446 6.40 14.26 12.76
N LEU A 447 6.53 15.16 11.79
CA LEU A 447 6.53 14.88 10.35
C LEU A 447 7.90 15.23 9.77
N LEU A 448 8.51 14.35 8.97
CA LEU A 448 9.75 14.64 8.22
C LEU A 448 9.45 15.57 7.05
N VAL A 449 10.26 16.62 6.85
CA VAL A 449 10.04 17.64 5.79
C VAL A 449 11.29 17.94 4.95
N SER A 450 12.27 17.04 5.00
CA SER A 450 13.60 17.20 4.41
C SER A 450 14.15 15.86 3.91
N GLY A 451 15.29 15.90 3.21
CA GLY A 451 15.78 14.76 2.44
C GLY A 451 14.74 14.32 1.41
N TRP A 452 14.54 13.00 1.25
CA TRP A 452 13.52 12.43 0.38
C TRP A 452 12.10 13.00 0.64
N TRP A 453 11.72 13.12 1.93
CA TRP A 453 10.40 13.62 2.35
C TRP A 453 10.23 15.14 2.17
N GLY A 454 11.30 15.86 1.81
CA GLY A 454 11.23 17.25 1.35
C GLY A 454 11.01 17.38 -0.16
N LEU A 455 11.25 16.32 -0.94
CA LEU A 455 11.15 16.34 -2.41
C LEU A 455 9.72 16.10 -2.91
N CYS A 456 9.02 15.14 -2.31
CA CYS A 456 7.58 14.92 -2.45
C CYS A 456 7.02 14.17 -1.23
N ARG A 457 5.68 14.14 -1.05
CA ARG A 457 5.02 13.60 0.15
C ARG A 457 5.05 12.06 0.25
N LYS A 458 5.30 11.34 -0.85
CA LYS A 458 5.42 9.86 -0.93
C LYS A 458 6.55 9.43 -1.88
N PRO A 459 7.82 9.70 -1.54
CA PRO A 459 8.95 9.43 -2.44
C PRO A 459 9.27 7.92 -2.53
N ASN A 460 8.82 7.11 -1.57
CA ASN A 460 8.92 5.65 -1.66
C ASN A 460 8.06 5.10 -2.82
N TYR A 461 6.87 5.65 -3.06
CA TYR A 461 6.00 5.24 -4.17
C TYR A 461 6.62 5.55 -5.55
N LEU A 462 7.54 6.52 -5.63
CA LEU A 462 8.31 6.76 -6.85
C LEU A 462 9.34 5.63 -7.09
N GLY A 463 10.01 5.15 -6.04
CA GLY A 463 10.90 3.98 -6.11
C GLY A 463 10.15 2.70 -6.52
N ASP A 464 8.98 2.47 -5.92
CA ASP A 464 8.03 1.41 -6.29
C ASP A 464 7.67 1.43 -7.78
N ILE A 465 7.30 2.60 -8.32
CA ILE A 465 6.94 2.76 -9.74
C ILE A 465 8.16 2.50 -10.65
N ILE A 466 9.35 3.00 -10.29
CA ILE A 466 10.59 2.77 -11.05
C ILE A 466 10.91 1.26 -11.13
N MET A 467 10.79 0.52 -10.02
CA MET A 467 10.95 -0.94 -10.02
C MET A 467 9.90 -1.61 -10.93
N SER A 468 8.62 -1.24 -10.82
CA SER A 468 7.55 -1.84 -11.63
C SER A 468 7.76 -1.68 -13.15
N ILE A 469 8.34 -0.55 -13.58
CA ILE A 469 8.71 -0.30 -14.98
C ILE A 469 9.92 -1.17 -15.37
N ALA A 470 10.92 -1.27 -14.50
CA ALA A 470 12.11 -2.10 -14.74
C ALA A 470 11.80 -3.61 -14.81
N TRP A 471 10.70 -4.08 -14.22
CA TRP A 471 10.26 -5.49 -14.32
C TRP A 471 9.54 -5.79 -15.63
N SER A 472 8.85 -4.80 -16.24
CA SER A 472 8.17 -4.96 -17.52
C SER A 472 9.06 -4.67 -18.74
N LEU A 473 10.09 -3.83 -18.61
CA LEU A 473 11.03 -3.53 -19.71
C LEU A 473 11.69 -4.75 -20.37
N PRO A 474 12.09 -5.83 -19.64
CA PRO A 474 12.61 -7.06 -20.25
C PRO A 474 11.65 -7.76 -21.23
N CYS A 475 10.35 -7.49 -21.14
CA CYS A 475 9.34 -8.02 -22.07
C CYS A 475 9.24 -7.21 -23.39
N GLY A 476 9.91 -6.06 -23.48
CA GLY A 476 9.79 -5.16 -24.62
C GLY A 476 8.41 -4.52 -24.77
N PHE A 477 8.03 -4.18 -26.00
CA PHE A 477 6.83 -3.40 -26.32
C PHE A 477 5.87 -4.13 -27.30
N SER A 478 6.02 -5.45 -27.46
CA SER A 478 5.23 -6.27 -28.39
C SER A 478 3.77 -6.47 -27.96
N THR A 479 3.47 -6.33 -26.66
CA THR A 479 2.13 -6.45 -26.11
C THR A 479 1.89 -5.46 -24.97
N PRO A 480 0.70 -4.84 -24.85
CA PRO A 480 0.38 -3.99 -23.70
C PRO A 480 0.12 -4.80 -22.41
N ILE A 481 -0.05 -6.12 -22.49
CA ILE A 481 -0.44 -6.96 -21.34
C ILE A 481 0.65 -6.96 -20.26
N VAL A 482 1.93 -7.06 -20.64
CA VAL A 482 3.07 -6.97 -19.71
C VAL A 482 3.24 -5.56 -19.10
N TRP A 483 2.65 -4.54 -19.72
CA TRP A 483 2.61 -3.16 -19.21
C TRP A 483 1.41 -2.88 -18.31
N PHE A 484 0.46 -3.82 -18.18
CA PHE A 484 -0.64 -3.73 -17.22
C PHE A 484 -0.13 -3.48 -15.80
N TYR A 485 0.90 -4.20 -15.36
CA TYR A 485 1.42 -4.12 -13.99
C TYR A 485 1.86 -2.69 -13.58
N PRO A 486 2.83 -2.02 -14.24
CA PRO A 486 3.24 -0.66 -13.86
C PRO A 486 2.11 0.37 -14.00
N ILE A 487 1.19 0.20 -14.96
CA ILE A 487 0.03 1.09 -15.12
C ILE A 487 -0.95 0.94 -13.94
N TYR A 488 -1.37 -0.29 -13.65
CA TYR A 488 -2.23 -0.62 -12.50
C TYR A 488 -1.59 -0.15 -11.18
N PHE A 489 -0.31 -0.45 -10.98
CA PHE A 489 0.40 -0.15 -9.74
C PHE A 489 0.56 1.37 -9.55
N THR A 490 0.83 2.13 -10.62
CA THR A 490 0.81 3.61 -10.58
C THR A 490 -0.57 4.15 -10.18
N ILE A 491 -1.66 3.61 -10.74
CA ILE A 491 -3.04 4.01 -10.39
C ILE A 491 -3.35 3.67 -8.92
N LEU A 492 -2.98 2.46 -8.47
CA LEU A 492 -3.13 2.01 -7.09
C LEU A 492 -2.39 2.93 -6.11
N LEU A 493 -1.13 3.27 -6.41
CA LEU A 493 -0.30 4.14 -5.56
C LEU A 493 -0.82 5.58 -5.53
N ILE A 494 -1.33 6.12 -6.64
CA ILE A 494 -2.03 7.43 -6.67
C ILE A 494 -3.31 7.39 -5.82
N HIS A 495 -4.11 6.33 -5.91
CA HIS A 495 -5.31 6.17 -5.08
C HIS A 495 -4.96 6.07 -3.58
N ARG A 496 -4.01 5.21 -3.23
CA ARG A 496 -3.48 5.00 -1.88
C ARG A 496 -2.88 6.27 -1.29
N GLN A 497 -2.14 7.04 -2.09
CA GLN A 497 -1.59 8.35 -1.73
C GLN A 497 -2.69 9.36 -1.38
N ARG A 498 -3.79 9.41 -2.15
CA ARG A 498 -4.94 10.31 -1.88
C ARG A 498 -5.70 9.91 -0.61
N ARG A 499 -5.86 8.62 -0.34
CA ARG A 499 -6.47 8.12 0.91
C ARG A 499 -5.62 8.49 2.14
N ASP A 500 -4.31 8.26 2.07
CA ASP A 500 -3.35 8.62 3.13
C ASP A 500 -3.34 10.14 3.40
N GLU A 501 -3.41 10.98 2.36
CA GLU A 501 -3.57 12.44 2.53
C GLU A 501 -4.84 12.81 3.33
N GLN A 502 -5.98 12.19 3.04
CA GLN A 502 -7.22 12.46 3.77
C GLN A 502 -7.14 12.02 5.24
N VAL A 503 -6.49 10.89 5.53
CA VAL A 503 -6.23 10.43 6.90
C VAL A 503 -5.29 11.39 7.62
N CYS A 504 -4.20 11.81 6.97
CA CYS A 504 -3.20 12.68 7.56
C CYS A 504 -3.71 14.12 7.78
N ALA A 505 -4.53 14.66 6.87
CA ALA A 505 -5.22 15.94 7.06
C ALA A 505 -6.17 15.91 8.26
N LYS A 506 -7.04 14.90 8.36
CA LYS A 506 -7.96 14.70 9.49
C LYS A 506 -7.22 14.56 10.83
N LYS A 507 -6.05 13.89 10.82
CA LYS A 507 -5.23 13.62 12.00
C LYS A 507 -4.41 14.83 12.46
N TYR A 508 -3.63 15.45 11.56
CA TYR A 508 -2.63 16.46 11.94
C TYR A 508 -3.07 17.92 11.69
N LYS A 509 -4.19 18.14 10.99
CA LYS A 509 -4.86 19.44 10.77
C LYS A 509 -3.87 20.51 10.28
N ALA A 510 -3.78 21.68 10.92
CA ALA A 510 -2.85 22.76 10.58
C ALA A 510 -1.35 22.35 10.50
N SER A 511 -0.94 21.23 11.12
CA SER A 511 0.41 20.69 10.98
C SER A 511 0.61 19.96 9.64
N TRP A 512 -0.47 19.40 9.07
CA TRP A 512 -0.51 18.83 7.72
C TRP A 512 -0.56 19.91 6.65
N ASP A 513 -1.31 20.98 6.88
CA ASP A 513 -1.45 22.07 5.91
C ASP A 513 -0.09 22.74 5.66
N ARG A 514 0.65 23.06 6.74
CA ARG A 514 2.06 23.53 6.69
C ARG A 514 3.02 22.53 6.03
N TYR A 515 2.76 21.22 6.15
CA TYR A 515 3.55 20.20 5.46
C TYR A 515 3.28 20.20 3.95
N CYS A 516 2.02 20.35 3.55
CA CYS A 516 1.62 20.46 2.15
C CYS A 516 2.11 21.77 1.50
N GLU A 517 2.15 22.88 2.23
CA GLU A 517 2.77 24.14 1.80
C GLU A 517 4.27 23.97 1.51
N ARG A 518 5.01 23.30 2.41
CA ARG A 518 6.45 23.10 2.28
C ARG A 518 6.84 22.03 1.26
N VAL A 519 6.04 20.97 1.14
CA VAL A 519 6.28 19.82 0.26
C VAL A 519 5.06 19.65 -0.66
N PRO A 520 4.94 20.45 -1.73
CA PRO A 520 3.72 20.55 -2.54
C PRO A 520 3.45 19.31 -3.40
N TYR A 521 4.49 18.62 -3.87
CA TYR A 521 4.39 17.44 -4.74
C TYR A 521 4.07 16.17 -3.96
N ARG A 522 3.32 15.25 -4.57
CA ARG A 522 2.78 14.03 -3.96
C ARG A 522 3.67 12.83 -4.20
N ILE A 523 3.98 12.53 -5.47
CA ILE A 523 4.77 11.36 -5.90
C ILE A 523 5.83 11.79 -6.90
N PHE A 524 5.46 12.61 -7.90
CA PHE A 524 6.32 12.98 -9.02
C PHE A 524 6.79 14.44 -8.84
N PRO A 525 8.04 14.69 -8.41
CA PRO A 525 8.51 16.04 -8.12
C PRO A 525 8.39 16.95 -9.35
N LYS A 526 7.85 18.16 -9.18
CA LYS A 526 7.55 19.13 -10.25
C LYS A 526 6.43 18.71 -11.23
N ILE A 527 5.71 17.62 -10.99
CA ILE A 527 4.63 17.10 -11.86
C ILE A 527 3.33 16.85 -11.09
N TYR A 528 3.37 16.07 -10.00
CA TYR A 528 2.20 15.67 -9.20
C TYR A 528 2.58 15.40 -7.74
#